data_AF-A0AAV5C581-F1
#
_entry.id   AF-A0AAV5C581-F1
#
_cell.length_a   1.000
_cell.length_b   1.000
_cell.length_c   1.000
_cell.angle_alpha   90.00
_cell.angle_beta   90.00
_cell.angle_gamma   90.00
#
_symmetry.space_group_name_H-M   'P 1'
#
loop_
_entity.id
_entity.type
_entity.pdbx_description
1 polymer ?
#
loop_
_entity_poly.entity_id
_entity_poly.type
_entity_poly.pdbx_seq_one_letter_code
_entity_poly.pdbx_strand_id
1 'polypeptide(L)'
;MARAPSGKRPRKRRRRRRAAAGAVAVGPDCFTHLNDDLLRTIVQRLPVRSAASLSGASRHFRAQVPTLLDRVDSLLLHEPHFPTPLPDARPLMLRRLAIAPHPAIPPATFSPILRTAAGHGIAELSIRLARRARLPKNVFFIRSLAVLSLNTCAVPLWSKVACPCLRTLKLHRVAIHQDTLNRVLASASCLETLEMIYCTGLSTGTSGGRTLESSSMKNLVFRPPLRQAEVTITAPGLRTVILYTRAKVRRLELMPAPEIRKAYLNISKPRRPIESFRVRSFLDAATMLNCLTLRGQAMKLLSFAYKDTPKLDVVFQNLRILSDVNTDEDKSAKTIKDKPAEIDEDMVAEPDEDMVAEPDNDIVAETDDVSTETDEYDAAPFFTDHKERLTKIPCLTTCLVEFKFLGFKPEEYEKSLVVFLLTQAKNLKKLGVQFEKSQEAVVKEILSVRKAPIQRTFNKYGALYVELDYS
;
A
#
# COMPACT_ATOMS: atom_id res chain seq x y z
N MET A 1 28.54 50.32 41.82
CA MET A 1 28.65 51.50 40.93
C MET A 1 29.67 51.20 39.85
N ALA A 2 29.24 50.91 38.62
CA ALA A 2 30.12 50.52 37.54
C ALA A 2 29.56 50.91 36.16
N ARG A 3 30.46 51.53 35.38
CA ARG A 3 30.61 51.56 33.91
C ARG A 3 29.63 52.35 33.02
N ALA A 4 30.27 53.28 32.32
CA ALA A 4 29.87 54.20 31.26
C ALA A 4 29.01 53.63 30.11
N PRO A 5 28.20 54.48 29.44
CA PRO A 5 27.50 54.14 28.22
C PRO A 5 28.37 54.39 26.98
N SER A 6 28.56 53.34 26.17
CA SER A 6 29.20 53.45 24.86
C SER A 6 28.20 53.92 23.79
N GLY A 7 28.41 55.13 23.29
CA GLY A 7 27.65 55.70 22.18
C GLY A 7 27.91 54.96 20.87
N LYS A 8 26.86 54.37 20.30
CA LYS A 8 26.89 53.76 18.96
C LYS A 8 26.74 54.86 17.89
N ARG A 9 27.84 55.16 17.21
CA ARG A 9 27.86 56.03 16.01
C ARG A 9 27.06 55.40 14.85
N PRO A 10 26.31 56.19 14.07
CA PRO A 10 25.56 55.69 12.92
C PRO A 10 26.50 55.33 11.77
N ARG A 11 26.41 54.08 11.29
CA ARG A 11 27.13 53.58 10.10
C ARG A 11 26.65 54.33 8.85
N LYS A 12 27.50 55.25 8.37
CA LYS A 12 27.34 55.95 7.09
C LYS A 12 27.36 54.91 5.96
N ARG A 13 26.19 54.68 5.36
CA ARG A 13 25.98 53.78 4.21
C ARG A 13 26.83 54.26 3.04
N ARG A 14 27.94 53.59 2.78
CA ARG A 14 28.85 53.86 1.65
C ARG A 14 28.09 53.60 0.36
N ARG A 15 27.53 54.66 -0.24
CA ARG A 15 27.05 54.68 -1.63
C ARG A 15 28.18 54.10 -2.48
N ARG A 16 27.96 52.90 -3.05
CA ARG A 16 28.80 52.38 -4.12
C ARG A 16 28.75 53.41 -5.24
N ARG A 17 29.85 54.16 -5.41
CA ARG A 17 30.12 54.94 -6.61
C ARG A 17 29.98 53.99 -7.79
N ARG A 18 29.11 54.35 -8.75
CA ARG A 18 29.17 53.83 -10.11
C ARG A 18 30.61 53.98 -10.58
N ALA A 19 31.28 52.85 -10.77
CA ALA A 19 32.52 52.83 -11.52
C ALA A 19 32.21 53.30 -12.93
N ALA A 20 33.15 54.08 -13.46
CA ALA A 20 33.11 54.74 -14.73
C ALA A 20 32.76 53.78 -15.87
N ALA A 21 32.07 54.35 -16.86
CA ALA A 21 31.96 53.81 -18.20
C ALA A 21 33.35 53.41 -18.71
N GLY A 22 33.56 52.11 -18.85
CA GLY A 22 34.71 51.51 -19.50
C GLY A 22 34.19 50.41 -20.41
N ALA A 23 34.12 50.71 -21.70
CA ALA A 23 33.98 49.80 -22.83
C ALA A 23 33.27 48.46 -22.55
N VAL A 24 31.94 48.49 -22.50
CA VAL A 24 31.18 47.30 -22.89
C VAL A 24 31.35 47.19 -24.40
N ALA A 25 31.98 46.11 -24.85
CA ALA A 25 31.98 45.73 -26.24
C ALA A 25 30.52 45.66 -26.73
N VAL A 26 30.06 46.70 -27.41
CA VAL A 26 28.82 46.69 -28.18
C VAL A 26 29.13 45.88 -29.43
N GLY A 27 29.19 44.55 -29.26
CA GLY A 27 29.02 43.65 -30.39
C GLY A 27 27.61 43.88 -30.97
N PRO A 28 27.42 43.71 -32.28
CA PRO A 28 26.09 43.80 -32.88
C PRO A 28 25.13 42.88 -32.12
N ASP A 29 23.97 43.40 -31.75
CA ASP A 29 22.93 42.65 -31.07
C ASP A 29 22.29 41.67 -32.06
N CYS A 30 22.94 40.52 -32.24
CA CYS A 30 22.54 39.51 -33.22
C CYS A 30 21.29 38.72 -32.79
N PHE A 31 20.80 38.91 -31.56
CA PHE A 31 19.75 38.07 -30.97
C PHE A 31 18.40 38.78 -30.81
N THR A 32 18.34 40.11 -30.86
CA THR A 32 17.06 40.84 -30.81
C THR A 32 16.22 40.68 -32.07
N HIS A 33 16.82 40.36 -33.21
CA HIS A 33 16.14 40.14 -34.50
C HIS A 33 15.82 38.67 -34.79
N LEU A 34 15.97 37.78 -33.81
CA LEU A 34 15.70 36.36 -34.01
C LEU A 34 14.22 36.14 -34.35
N ASN A 35 13.95 35.45 -35.45
CA ASN A 35 12.58 35.11 -35.89
C ASN A 35 11.85 34.33 -34.77
N ASP A 36 10.59 34.66 -34.54
CA ASP A 36 9.74 34.04 -33.51
C ASP A 36 9.66 32.51 -33.67
N ASP A 37 9.71 31.98 -34.89
CA ASP A 37 9.72 30.52 -35.12
C ASP A 37 11.03 29.86 -34.70
N LEU A 38 12.16 30.55 -34.90
CA LEU A 38 13.47 30.09 -34.42
C LEU A 38 13.55 30.21 -32.90
N LEU A 39 13.03 31.30 -32.33
CA LEU A 39 12.96 31.50 -30.88
C LEU A 39 12.08 30.43 -30.24
N ARG A 40 10.94 30.08 -30.85
CA ARG A 40 10.09 28.96 -30.44
C ARG A 40 10.84 27.64 -30.45
N THR A 41 11.58 27.36 -31.52
CA THR A 41 12.38 26.13 -31.64
C THR A 41 13.47 26.05 -30.57
N ILE A 42 14.13 27.16 -30.26
CA ILE A 42 15.14 27.26 -29.20
C ILE A 42 14.50 27.06 -27.82
N VAL A 43 13.41 27.78 -27.53
CA VAL A 43 12.67 27.71 -26.26
C VAL A 43 12.15 26.28 -26.00
N GLN A 44 11.63 25.59 -27.02
CA GLN A 44 11.14 24.21 -26.92
C GLN A 44 12.25 23.18 -26.64
N ARG A 45 13.51 23.48 -26.98
CA ARG A 45 14.67 22.60 -26.73
C ARG A 45 15.35 22.85 -25.38
N LEU A 46 14.98 23.93 -24.69
CA LEU A 46 15.58 24.30 -23.41
C LEU A 46 14.74 23.81 -22.22
N PRO A 47 15.37 23.48 -21.09
CA PRO A 47 14.65 23.31 -19.83
C PRO A 47 13.84 24.56 -19.49
N VAL A 48 12.62 24.40 -18.97
CA VAL A 48 11.68 25.51 -18.69
C VAL A 48 12.31 26.66 -17.90
N ARG A 49 13.18 26.38 -16.93
CA ARG A 49 13.90 27.42 -16.17
C ARG A 49 14.88 28.22 -17.04
N SER A 50 15.65 27.52 -17.89
CA SER A 50 16.59 28.15 -18.81
C SER A 50 15.84 28.94 -19.88
N ALA A 51 14.75 28.38 -20.41
CA ALA A 51 13.86 29.08 -21.32
C ALA A 51 13.28 30.35 -20.68
N ALA A 52 12.73 30.26 -19.46
CA ALA A 52 12.22 31.43 -18.73
C ALA A 52 13.30 32.49 -18.48
N SER A 53 14.56 32.09 -18.26
CA SER A 53 15.67 33.04 -18.09
C SER A 53 16.00 33.84 -19.36
N LEU A 54 15.67 33.32 -20.55
CA LEU A 54 15.81 34.06 -21.82
C LEU A 54 14.94 35.31 -21.86
N SER A 55 13.82 35.34 -21.12
CA SER A 55 12.98 36.53 -20.96
C SER A 55 13.74 37.73 -20.36
N GLY A 56 14.85 37.47 -19.67
CA GLY A 56 15.75 38.49 -19.12
C GLY A 56 16.78 39.04 -20.12
N ALA A 57 17.01 38.35 -21.24
CA ALA A 57 18.09 38.65 -22.18
C ALA A 57 17.80 39.87 -23.07
N SER A 58 16.54 40.07 -23.48
CA SER A 58 16.14 41.21 -24.30
C SER A 58 14.67 41.60 -24.09
N ARG A 59 14.28 42.79 -24.55
CA ARG A 59 12.86 43.23 -24.51
C ARG A 59 11.98 42.37 -25.42
N HIS A 60 12.50 41.97 -26.59
CA HIS A 60 11.84 41.07 -27.53
C HIS A 60 11.55 39.71 -26.86
N PHE A 61 12.57 39.12 -26.22
CA PHE A 61 12.43 37.83 -25.56
C PHE A 61 11.49 37.93 -24.35
N ARG A 62 11.48 39.05 -23.63
CA ARG A 62 10.54 39.29 -22.52
C ARG A 62 9.07 39.24 -22.97
N ALA A 63 8.78 39.74 -24.17
CA ALA A 63 7.43 39.72 -24.73
C ALA A 63 7.07 38.33 -25.29
N GLN A 64 7.98 37.71 -26.04
CA GLN A 64 7.70 36.48 -26.78
C GLN A 64 7.84 35.20 -25.94
N VAL A 65 8.90 35.06 -25.15
CA VAL A 65 9.20 33.81 -24.42
C VAL A 65 8.05 33.34 -23.52
N PRO A 66 7.36 34.19 -22.75
CA PRO A 66 6.21 33.75 -21.95
C PRO A 66 5.06 33.17 -22.77
N THR A 67 4.81 33.71 -23.97
CA THR A 67 3.79 33.19 -24.90
C THR A 67 4.22 31.91 -25.59
N LEU A 68 5.54 31.67 -25.70
CA LEU A 68 6.09 30.43 -26.25
C LEU A 68 6.17 29.31 -25.20
N LEU A 69 6.11 29.69 -23.91
CA LEU A 69 5.99 28.79 -22.75
C LEU A 69 4.53 28.42 -22.43
N ASP A 70 3.65 28.44 -23.44
CA ASP A 70 2.22 28.10 -23.35
C ASP A 70 1.94 26.75 -22.66
N ARG A 71 2.94 25.86 -22.57
CA ARG A 71 2.84 24.57 -21.89
C ARG A 71 3.92 24.43 -20.82
N VAL A 72 3.49 24.43 -19.57
CA VAL A 72 4.32 23.98 -18.45
C VAL A 72 3.93 22.53 -18.17
N ASP A 73 4.79 21.61 -18.61
CA ASP A 73 4.48 20.18 -18.46
C ASP A 73 4.43 19.74 -17.01
N SER A 74 5.27 20.31 -16.13
CA SER A 74 5.28 19.99 -14.72
C SER A 74 5.74 21.15 -13.85
N LEU A 75 5.08 21.34 -12.71
CA LEU A 75 5.44 22.33 -11.70
C LEU A 75 5.51 21.66 -10.32
N LEU A 76 6.61 21.86 -9.59
CA LEU A 76 6.78 21.43 -8.21
C LEU A 76 6.79 22.65 -7.28
N LEU A 77 5.88 22.67 -6.32
CA LEU A 77 5.73 23.75 -5.35
C LEU A 77 6.10 23.27 -3.94
N HIS A 78 7.06 23.98 -3.34
CA HIS A 78 7.44 23.83 -1.93
C HIS A 78 6.91 24.96 -1.05
N GLU A 79 6.64 26.12 -1.65
CA GLU A 79 6.14 27.32 -0.99
C GLU A 79 4.81 27.74 -1.64
N PRO A 80 3.92 28.43 -0.89
CA PRO A 80 2.60 28.84 -1.36
C PRO A 80 2.66 30.03 -2.31
N HIS A 81 3.85 30.44 -2.77
CA HIS A 81 4.01 31.52 -3.71
C HIS A 81 3.85 30.98 -5.13
N PHE A 82 2.62 31.07 -5.62
CA PHE A 82 2.37 31.13 -7.05
C PHE A 82 2.59 32.58 -7.48
N PRO A 83 3.30 32.87 -8.59
CA PRO A 83 3.20 34.20 -9.17
C PRO A 83 1.72 34.44 -9.46
N THR A 84 1.14 35.47 -8.86
CA THR A 84 -0.23 35.88 -9.13
C THR A 84 -0.34 36.05 -10.64
N PRO A 85 -1.17 35.29 -11.36
CA PRO A 85 -1.34 35.54 -12.79
C PRO A 85 -1.82 36.97 -12.93
N LEU A 86 -1.16 37.75 -13.80
CA LEU A 86 -1.71 39.05 -14.17
C LEU A 86 -3.14 38.81 -14.72
N PRO A 87 -4.10 39.70 -14.42
CA PRO A 87 -5.51 39.54 -14.79
C PRO A 87 -5.75 39.19 -16.28
N ASP A 88 -4.82 39.59 -17.16
CA ASP A 88 -4.88 39.41 -18.61
C ASP A 88 -3.93 38.35 -19.18
N ALA A 89 -3.25 37.56 -18.35
CA ALA A 89 -2.33 36.53 -18.83
C ALA A 89 -3.08 35.33 -19.43
N ARG A 90 -2.68 34.87 -20.62
CA ARG A 90 -3.21 33.64 -21.21
C ARG A 90 -3.04 32.47 -20.23
N PRO A 91 -4.02 31.57 -20.11
CA PRO A 91 -3.95 30.46 -19.18
C PRO A 91 -2.76 29.55 -19.54
N LEU A 92 -1.76 29.50 -18.67
CA LEU A 92 -0.68 28.52 -18.78
C LEU A 92 -1.31 27.13 -18.83
N MET A 93 -1.07 26.35 -19.89
CA MET A 93 -1.53 24.96 -19.95
C MET A 93 -0.63 24.11 -19.04
N LEU A 94 -0.90 24.16 -17.75
CA LEU A 94 -0.24 23.34 -16.74
C LEU A 94 -0.81 21.93 -16.82
N ARG A 95 -0.02 20.96 -17.28
CA ARG A 95 -0.48 19.57 -17.34
C ARG A 95 -0.37 18.86 -15.99
N ARG A 96 0.77 19.04 -15.31
CA ARG A 96 1.12 18.33 -14.06
C ARG A 96 1.49 19.30 -12.95
N LEU A 97 0.88 19.13 -11.79
CA LEU A 97 1.18 19.91 -10.59
C LEU A 97 1.57 18.99 -9.44
N ALA A 98 2.71 19.24 -8.82
CA ALA A 98 3.18 18.56 -7.62
C ALA A 98 3.31 19.58 -6.47
N ILE A 99 2.72 19.26 -5.33
CA ILE A 99 2.71 20.10 -4.13
C ILE A 99 3.33 19.30 -2.99
N ALA A 100 4.48 19.78 -2.49
CA ALA A 100 5.22 19.16 -1.40
C ALA A 100 5.69 20.26 -0.43
N PRO A 101 4.76 20.85 0.35
CA PRO A 101 5.06 21.99 1.20
C PRO A 101 6.01 21.64 2.33
N HIS A 102 6.75 22.66 2.76
CA HIS A 102 7.44 22.60 4.04
C HIS A 102 6.43 22.35 5.19
N PRO A 103 6.75 21.54 6.22
CA PRO A 103 5.81 21.21 7.30
C PRO A 103 5.21 22.40 8.05
N ALA A 104 5.90 23.54 8.05
CA ALA A 104 5.44 24.78 8.68
C ALA A 104 4.33 25.49 7.89
N ILE A 105 4.11 25.13 6.63
CA ILE A 105 3.18 25.80 5.73
C ILE A 105 1.83 25.08 5.78
N PRO A 106 0.74 25.76 6.17
CA PRO A 106 -0.57 25.15 6.20
C PRO A 106 -1.01 24.67 4.81
N PRO A 107 -1.58 23.46 4.67
CA PRO A 107 -2.07 22.98 3.37
C PRO A 107 -3.18 23.85 2.77
N ALA A 108 -3.96 24.52 3.61
CA ALA A 108 -5.04 25.41 3.19
C ALA A 108 -4.54 26.56 2.29
N THR A 109 -3.29 26.99 2.47
CA THR A 109 -2.66 28.07 1.69
C THR A 109 -2.52 27.71 0.21
N PHE A 110 -2.59 26.42 -0.15
CA PHE A 110 -2.55 25.95 -1.54
C PHE A 110 -3.93 25.94 -2.21
N SER A 111 -5.02 26.26 -1.49
CA SER A 111 -6.37 26.24 -2.07
C SER A 111 -6.56 27.19 -3.27
N PRO A 112 -6.05 28.45 -3.25
CA PRO A 112 -6.14 29.34 -4.40
C PRO A 112 -5.34 28.82 -5.61
N ILE A 113 -4.19 28.21 -5.34
CA ILE A 113 -3.33 27.60 -6.36
C ILE A 113 -4.05 26.45 -7.04
N LEU A 114 -4.65 25.55 -6.26
CA LEU A 114 -5.43 24.44 -6.78
C LEU A 114 -6.64 24.91 -7.60
N ARG A 115 -7.29 26.01 -7.20
CA ARG A 115 -8.41 26.59 -7.97
C ARG A 115 -7.94 27.15 -9.30
N THR A 116 -6.83 27.88 -9.30
CA THR A 116 -6.22 28.44 -10.51
C THR A 116 -5.79 27.32 -11.45
N ALA A 117 -5.07 26.32 -10.93
CA ALA A 117 -4.66 25.14 -11.68
C ALA A 117 -5.85 24.34 -12.24
N ALA A 118 -6.95 24.22 -11.48
CA ALA A 118 -8.19 23.60 -11.97
C ALA A 118 -8.79 24.39 -13.14
N GLY A 119 -8.78 25.72 -13.09
CA GLY A 119 -9.19 26.59 -14.21
C GLY A 119 -8.34 26.42 -15.47
N HIS A 120 -7.06 26.07 -15.30
CA HIS A 120 -6.15 25.74 -16.39
C HIS A 120 -6.26 24.29 -16.91
N GLY A 121 -7.15 23.48 -16.33
CA GLY A 121 -7.41 22.12 -16.83
C GLY A 121 -6.30 21.11 -16.51
N ILE A 122 -5.68 21.19 -15.32
CA ILE A 122 -4.64 20.22 -14.92
C ILE A 122 -5.11 18.76 -15.09
N ALA A 123 -4.22 17.92 -15.63
CA ALA A 123 -4.49 16.50 -15.84
C ALA A 123 -3.88 15.64 -14.73
N GLU A 124 -2.78 16.06 -14.11
CA GLU A 124 -2.09 15.27 -13.09
C GLU A 124 -1.78 16.10 -11.85
N LEU A 125 -2.12 15.58 -10.67
CA LEU A 125 -1.92 16.25 -9.40
C LEU A 125 -1.26 15.29 -8.41
N SER A 126 -0.13 15.70 -7.86
CA SER A 126 0.54 15.00 -6.77
C SER A 126 0.60 15.90 -5.55
N ILE A 127 0.13 15.44 -4.40
CA ILE A 127 0.18 16.18 -3.14
C ILE A 127 0.81 15.29 -2.07
N ARG A 128 1.91 15.77 -1.48
CA ARG A 128 2.58 15.14 -0.34
C ARG A 128 2.58 16.11 0.83
N LEU A 129 1.82 15.81 1.87
CA LEU A 129 1.76 16.66 3.07
C LEU A 129 2.52 16.03 4.23
N ALA A 130 3.01 16.85 5.17
CA ALA A 130 3.56 16.35 6.42
C ALA A 130 2.42 15.95 7.39
N ARG A 131 2.67 14.93 8.23
CA ARG A 131 1.88 14.61 9.44
C ARG A 131 0.36 14.47 9.26
N ARG A 132 -0.12 13.79 8.20
CA ARG A 132 -1.58 13.60 7.96
C ARG A 132 -2.35 14.93 7.95
N ALA A 133 -1.71 16.01 7.52
CA ALA A 133 -2.38 17.29 7.41
C ALA A 133 -3.58 17.20 6.45
N ARG A 134 -4.62 17.98 6.73
CA ARG A 134 -5.88 17.93 5.98
C ARG A 134 -5.68 18.50 4.58
N LEU A 135 -6.11 17.75 3.57
CA LEU A 135 -6.15 18.21 2.20
C LEU A 135 -7.15 19.35 2.03
N PRO A 136 -6.90 20.28 1.10
CA PRO A 136 -7.90 21.22 0.63
C PRO A 136 -9.15 20.50 0.11
N LYS A 137 -10.34 21.01 0.45
CA LYS A 137 -11.63 20.37 0.14
C LYS A 137 -11.93 20.25 -1.36
N ASN A 138 -11.23 21.01 -2.19
CA ASN A 138 -11.44 21.13 -3.64
C ASN A 138 -10.57 20.19 -4.49
N VAL A 139 -9.67 19.41 -3.89
CA VAL A 139 -8.76 18.51 -4.64
C VAL A 139 -9.54 17.50 -5.50
N PHE A 140 -10.63 16.95 -4.96
CA PHE A 140 -11.48 15.99 -5.68
C PHE A 140 -12.55 16.65 -6.56
N PHE A 141 -12.55 17.97 -6.73
CA PHE A 141 -13.53 18.68 -7.57
C PHE A 141 -12.98 19.02 -8.97
N ILE A 142 -11.71 18.69 -9.22
CA ILE A 142 -11.01 19.05 -10.45
C ILE A 142 -11.42 18.07 -11.56
N ARG A 143 -12.33 18.52 -12.43
CA ARG A 143 -12.96 17.67 -13.44
C ARG A 143 -12.00 17.13 -14.50
N SER A 144 -10.97 17.90 -14.84
CA SER A 144 -9.94 17.54 -15.84
C SER A 144 -8.94 16.49 -15.33
N LEU A 145 -8.98 16.14 -14.05
CA LEU A 145 -7.94 15.35 -13.41
C LEU A 145 -7.99 13.89 -13.87
N ALA A 146 -6.91 13.44 -14.51
CA ALA A 146 -6.70 12.06 -14.96
C ALA A 146 -5.86 11.24 -13.99
N VAL A 147 -4.89 11.86 -13.28
CA VAL A 147 -4.03 11.19 -12.30
C VAL A 147 -4.00 11.97 -11.00
N LEU A 148 -4.34 11.30 -9.89
CA LEU A 148 -4.25 11.86 -8.55
C LEU A 148 -3.35 10.99 -7.67
N SER A 149 -2.29 11.58 -7.12
CA SER A 149 -1.40 10.94 -6.16
C SER A 149 -1.38 11.71 -4.85
N LEU A 150 -1.80 11.06 -3.78
CA LEU A 150 -1.89 11.61 -2.44
C LEU A 150 -0.98 10.84 -1.49
N ASN A 151 -0.15 11.55 -0.74
CA ASN A 151 0.81 10.96 0.18
C ASN A 151 0.79 11.66 1.55
N THR A 152 0.76 10.85 2.61
CA THR A 152 0.88 11.25 4.02
C THR A 152 -0.10 12.35 4.46
N CYS A 153 -1.31 12.38 3.89
CA CYS A 153 -2.34 13.40 4.10
C CYS A 153 -3.68 12.82 4.62
N ALA A 154 -4.58 13.69 5.07
CA ALA A 154 -5.94 13.31 5.46
C ALA A 154 -6.98 13.95 4.54
N VAL A 155 -7.94 13.16 4.05
CA VAL A 155 -9.06 13.62 3.24
C VAL A 155 -10.20 14.06 4.16
N PRO A 156 -10.69 15.32 4.05
CA PRO A 156 -11.86 15.76 4.82
C PRO A 156 -13.14 14.98 4.44
N LEU A 157 -14.00 14.67 5.43
CA LEU A 157 -15.24 13.89 5.24
C LEU A 157 -16.23 14.51 4.25
N TRP A 158 -16.32 15.85 4.23
CA TRP A 158 -17.24 16.59 3.35
C TRP A 158 -16.55 17.15 2.11
N SER A 159 -15.53 16.44 1.61
CA SER A 159 -14.91 16.79 0.33
C SER A 159 -15.94 16.60 -0.78
N LYS A 160 -16.16 17.64 -1.59
CA LYS A 160 -16.97 17.52 -2.80
C LYS A 160 -16.16 16.71 -3.82
N VAL A 161 -16.81 15.72 -4.43
CA VAL A 161 -16.17 14.79 -5.36
C VAL A 161 -16.80 14.93 -6.74
N ALA A 162 -15.98 15.27 -7.73
CA ALA A 162 -16.33 15.38 -9.14
C ALA A 162 -15.04 15.14 -9.96
N CYS A 163 -14.68 13.87 -10.14
CA CYS A 163 -13.48 13.43 -10.85
C CYS A 163 -13.82 12.47 -12.00
N PRO A 164 -14.62 12.87 -13.00
CA PRO A 164 -15.10 11.96 -14.06
C PRO A 164 -13.96 11.40 -14.92
N CYS A 165 -12.91 12.20 -15.16
CA CYS A 165 -11.79 11.82 -16.03
C CYS A 165 -10.70 11.01 -15.32
N LEU A 166 -10.85 10.71 -14.02
CA LEU A 166 -9.80 10.12 -13.21
C LEU A 166 -9.54 8.68 -13.63
N ARG A 167 -8.33 8.40 -14.12
CA ARG A 167 -7.87 7.08 -14.56
C ARG A 167 -6.95 6.41 -13.56
N THR A 168 -6.20 7.18 -12.78
CA THR A 168 -5.24 6.66 -11.80
C THR A 168 -5.37 7.37 -10.47
N LEU A 169 -5.65 6.61 -9.41
CA LEU A 169 -5.71 7.09 -8.04
C LEU A 169 -4.66 6.37 -7.19
N LYS A 170 -3.71 7.12 -6.64
CA LYS A 170 -2.67 6.59 -5.73
C LYS A 170 -2.82 7.21 -4.36
N LEU A 171 -3.07 6.39 -3.35
CA LEU A 171 -3.27 6.78 -1.95
C LEU A 171 -2.20 6.10 -1.10
N HIS A 172 -1.23 6.87 -0.61
CA HIS A 172 -0.10 6.36 0.17
C HIS A 172 -0.12 6.98 1.57
N ARG A 173 -0.33 6.16 2.60
CA ARG A 173 -0.44 6.59 4.00
C ARG A 173 -1.50 7.69 4.20
N VAL A 174 -2.61 7.60 3.45
CA VAL A 174 -3.69 8.57 3.46
C VAL A 174 -4.75 8.18 4.48
N ALA A 175 -5.25 9.13 5.27
CA ALA A 175 -6.46 8.94 6.06
C ALA A 175 -7.68 9.34 5.23
N ILE A 176 -8.51 8.36 4.86
CA ILE A 176 -9.72 8.57 4.04
C ILE A 176 -10.87 7.74 4.61
N HIS A 177 -12.03 8.37 4.75
CA HIS A 177 -13.26 7.69 5.17
C HIS A 177 -13.85 6.88 4.02
N GLN A 178 -14.48 5.73 4.35
CA GLN A 178 -15.08 4.82 3.37
C GLN A 178 -16.08 5.54 2.45
N ASP A 179 -16.98 6.36 2.99
CA ASP A 179 -17.98 7.09 2.21
C ASP A 179 -17.35 8.06 1.20
N THR A 180 -16.21 8.63 1.55
CA THR A 180 -15.49 9.53 0.64
C THR A 180 -14.79 8.74 -0.45
N LEU A 181 -14.18 7.60 -0.11
CA LEU A 181 -13.58 6.71 -1.09
C LEU A 181 -14.63 6.18 -2.07
N ASN A 182 -15.78 5.69 -1.57
CA ASN A 182 -16.86 5.17 -2.41
C ASN A 182 -17.40 6.26 -3.35
N ARG A 183 -17.57 7.51 -2.88
CA ARG A 183 -17.93 8.63 -3.75
C ARG A 183 -16.88 8.92 -4.83
N VAL A 184 -15.58 8.79 -4.52
CA VAL A 184 -14.51 8.93 -5.52
C VAL A 184 -14.57 7.83 -6.56
N LEU A 185 -14.75 6.57 -6.14
CA LEU A 185 -14.86 5.44 -7.06
C LEU A 185 -16.12 5.52 -7.93
N ALA A 186 -17.26 5.91 -7.37
CA ALA A 186 -18.50 6.11 -8.11
C ALA A 186 -18.42 7.28 -9.10
N SER A 187 -17.73 8.37 -8.73
CA SER A 187 -17.54 9.52 -9.62
C SER A 187 -16.52 9.26 -10.73
N ALA A 188 -15.57 8.34 -10.54
CA ALA A 188 -14.47 8.09 -11.47
C ALA A 188 -14.80 6.93 -12.43
N SER A 189 -15.70 7.21 -13.39
CA SER A 189 -16.15 6.22 -14.38
C SER A 189 -15.03 5.68 -15.27
N CYS A 190 -13.91 6.40 -15.41
CA CYS A 190 -12.75 5.98 -16.19
C CYS A 190 -11.60 5.41 -15.34
N LEU A 191 -11.81 5.11 -14.06
CA LEU A 191 -10.74 4.69 -13.16
C LEU A 191 -10.15 3.34 -13.57
N GLU A 192 -8.91 3.32 -14.07
CA GLU A 192 -8.24 2.10 -14.46
C GLU A 192 -7.35 1.53 -13.36
N THR A 193 -6.70 2.40 -12.58
CA THR A 193 -5.69 1.99 -11.60
C THR A 193 -5.96 2.60 -10.24
N LEU A 194 -6.09 1.75 -9.22
CA LEU A 194 -6.17 2.13 -7.82
C LEU A 194 -5.00 1.54 -7.03
N GLU A 195 -4.24 2.40 -6.39
CA GLU A 195 -3.16 2.02 -5.47
C GLU A 195 -3.49 2.54 -4.07
N MET A 196 -3.68 1.64 -3.12
CA MET A 196 -3.97 1.94 -1.73
C MET A 196 -2.91 1.30 -0.84
N ILE A 197 -2.03 2.14 -0.30
CA ILE A 197 -0.90 1.69 0.52
C ILE A 197 -0.97 2.33 1.89
N TYR A 198 -1.11 1.53 2.94
CA TYR A 198 -1.18 1.92 4.35
C TYR A 198 -2.22 3.00 4.64
N CYS A 199 -3.34 2.98 3.92
CA CYS A 199 -4.43 3.93 4.13
C CYS A 199 -5.21 3.62 5.41
N THR A 200 -5.58 4.65 6.15
CA THR A 200 -6.38 4.55 7.40
C THR A 200 -7.70 5.31 7.25
N GLY A 201 -8.58 5.23 8.24
CA GLY A 201 -9.89 5.93 8.18
C GLY A 201 -11.01 5.08 7.56
N LEU A 202 -10.67 3.89 7.06
CA LEU A 202 -11.65 2.88 6.65
C LEU A 202 -12.33 2.21 7.86
N SER A 203 -12.04 2.60 9.11
CA SER A 203 -12.24 1.75 10.31
C SER A 203 -13.34 2.15 11.30
N THR A 204 -14.31 2.97 10.91
CA THR A 204 -15.31 3.48 11.86
C THR A 204 -16.66 2.82 11.65
N GLY A 205 -16.89 1.65 12.26
CA GLY A 205 -18.20 1.01 12.30
C GLY A 205 -18.14 -0.46 12.73
N THR A 206 -18.87 -0.80 13.78
CA THR A 206 -18.90 -2.12 14.45
C THR A 206 -19.77 -3.16 13.73
N SER A 207 -20.36 -2.85 12.56
CA SER A 207 -21.41 -3.70 11.97
C SER A 207 -21.50 -3.69 10.44
N GLY A 208 -20.52 -3.11 9.73
CA GLY A 208 -20.55 -3.06 8.27
C GLY A 208 -19.23 -3.50 7.65
N GLY A 209 -19.25 -4.61 6.92
CA GLY A 209 -18.14 -5.02 6.07
C GLY A 209 -17.73 -3.89 5.11
N ARG A 210 -16.44 -3.72 4.87
CA ARG A 210 -15.92 -2.58 4.09
C ARG A 210 -15.87 -2.94 2.62
N THR A 211 -16.83 -2.45 1.85
CA THR A 211 -16.90 -2.74 0.41
C THR A 211 -16.20 -1.68 -0.41
N LEU A 212 -15.16 -2.10 -1.14
CA LEU A 212 -14.50 -1.33 -2.18
C LEU A 212 -15.12 -1.72 -3.53
N GLU A 213 -15.99 -0.87 -4.06
CA GLU A 213 -16.71 -1.16 -5.31
C GLU A 213 -16.28 -0.22 -6.43
N SER A 214 -15.95 -0.80 -7.59
CA SER A 214 -15.69 -0.04 -8.81
C SER A 214 -15.91 -0.92 -10.04
N SER A 215 -16.75 -0.44 -10.97
CA SER A 215 -17.02 -1.13 -12.24
C SER A 215 -15.91 -0.94 -13.28
N SER A 216 -15.12 0.13 -13.18
CA SER A 216 -14.12 0.54 -14.18
C SER A 216 -12.70 0.08 -13.85
N MET A 217 -12.44 -0.29 -12.58
CA MET A 217 -11.10 -0.61 -12.09
C MET A 217 -10.50 -1.86 -12.75
N LYS A 218 -9.35 -1.67 -13.40
CA LYS A 218 -8.59 -2.75 -14.06
C LYS A 218 -7.40 -3.22 -13.24
N ASN A 219 -6.76 -2.35 -12.47
CA ASN A 219 -5.56 -2.63 -11.70
C ASN A 219 -5.74 -2.20 -10.24
N LEU A 220 -5.52 -3.13 -9.31
CA LEU A 220 -5.60 -2.87 -7.88
C LEU A 220 -4.29 -3.24 -7.20
N VAL A 221 -3.74 -2.29 -6.43
CA VAL A 221 -2.68 -2.56 -5.45
C VAL A 221 -3.21 -2.23 -4.07
N PHE A 222 -3.36 -3.25 -3.23
CA PHE A 222 -3.92 -3.11 -1.90
C PHE A 222 -2.92 -3.57 -0.84
N ARG A 223 -2.41 -2.61 -0.07
CA ARG A 223 -1.50 -2.83 1.08
C ARG A 223 -2.12 -2.23 2.33
N PRO A 224 -2.81 -3.02 3.16
CA PRO A 224 -3.52 -2.52 4.32
C PRO A 224 -2.57 -2.05 5.44
N PRO A 225 -3.01 -1.13 6.31
CA PRO A 225 -2.32 -0.83 7.56
C PRO A 225 -2.39 -2.02 8.53
N LEU A 226 -1.64 -1.94 9.64
CA LEU A 226 -1.55 -3.02 10.62
C LEU A 226 -2.87 -3.42 11.31
N ARG A 227 -3.91 -2.58 11.26
CA ARG A 227 -5.17 -2.74 12.02
C ARG A 227 -6.41 -2.93 11.14
N GLN A 228 -6.26 -3.39 9.90
CA GLN A 228 -7.40 -3.62 9.03
C GLN A 228 -8.06 -4.96 9.36
N ALA A 229 -9.32 -4.91 9.83
CA ALA A 229 -10.07 -6.09 10.23
C ALA A 229 -10.79 -6.74 9.05
N GLU A 230 -11.57 -5.97 8.28
CA GLU A 230 -12.45 -6.52 7.24
C GLU A 230 -12.36 -5.73 5.93
N VAL A 231 -12.34 -6.42 4.78
CA VAL A 231 -12.37 -5.82 3.43
C VAL A 231 -13.08 -6.74 2.45
N THR A 232 -14.01 -6.17 1.69
CA THR A 232 -14.64 -6.78 0.51
C THR A 232 -14.27 -5.96 -0.72
N ILE A 233 -13.75 -6.61 -1.77
CA ILE A 233 -13.38 -5.94 -3.02
C ILE A 233 -14.30 -6.44 -4.13
N THR A 234 -15.04 -5.51 -4.73
CA THR A 234 -15.96 -5.76 -5.84
C THR A 234 -15.50 -4.97 -7.07
N ALA A 235 -14.78 -5.65 -7.97
CA ALA A 235 -14.27 -5.07 -9.20
C ALA A 235 -14.35 -6.11 -10.33
N PRO A 236 -15.48 -6.20 -11.05
CA PRO A 236 -15.68 -7.25 -12.06
C PRO A 236 -14.72 -7.11 -13.26
N GLY A 237 -14.36 -5.87 -13.63
CA GLY A 237 -13.39 -5.58 -14.71
C GLY A 237 -11.92 -5.70 -14.30
N LEU A 238 -11.61 -6.28 -13.12
CA LEU A 238 -10.26 -6.34 -12.58
C LEU A 238 -9.38 -7.29 -13.39
N ARG A 239 -8.25 -6.78 -13.91
CA ARG A 239 -7.28 -7.52 -14.72
C ARG A 239 -6.00 -7.86 -13.97
N THR A 240 -5.57 -6.97 -13.07
CA THR A 240 -4.39 -7.18 -12.22
C THR A 240 -4.71 -6.87 -10.77
N VAL A 241 -4.40 -7.80 -9.87
CA VAL A 241 -4.51 -7.58 -8.42
C VAL A 241 -3.19 -7.86 -7.71
N ILE A 242 -2.78 -6.95 -6.84
CA ILE A 242 -1.67 -7.13 -5.92
C ILE A 242 -2.19 -6.88 -4.51
N LEU A 243 -2.42 -7.95 -3.78
CA LEU A 243 -3.00 -7.91 -2.46
C LEU A 243 -2.00 -8.36 -1.40
N TYR A 244 -1.91 -7.56 -0.34
CA TYR A 244 -1.17 -7.91 0.87
C TYR A 244 -2.17 -8.00 2.02
N THR A 245 -2.04 -9.00 2.87
CA THR A 245 -2.70 -9.02 4.18
C THR A 245 -1.69 -8.75 5.28
N ARG A 246 -2.18 -8.42 6.47
CA ARG A 246 -1.38 -8.23 7.68
C ARG A 246 -1.90 -9.17 8.76
N ALA A 247 -1.11 -9.37 9.81
CA ALA A 247 -1.40 -10.35 10.85
C ALA A 247 -2.69 -10.08 11.68
N LYS A 248 -3.34 -8.91 11.52
CA LYS A 248 -4.60 -8.57 12.21
C LYS A 248 -5.83 -8.59 11.30
N VAL A 249 -5.69 -9.08 10.05
CA VAL A 249 -6.83 -9.23 9.14
C VAL A 249 -7.73 -10.36 9.65
N ARG A 250 -9.02 -10.08 9.79
CA ARG A 250 -10.07 -11.02 10.23
C ARG A 250 -10.91 -11.51 9.06
N ARG A 251 -11.30 -10.59 8.18
CA ARG A 251 -12.10 -10.88 6.98
C ARG A 251 -11.50 -10.29 5.72
N LEU A 252 -11.35 -11.11 4.68
CA LEU A 252 -11.08 -10.64 3.33
C LEU A 252 -11.96 -11.40 2.34
N GLU A 253 -12.69 -10.66 1.52
CA GLU A 253 -13.56 -11.20 0.49
C GLU A 253 -13.21 -10.55 -0.86
N LEU A 254 -12.81 -11.39 -1.83
CA LEU A 254 -12.63 -10.98 -3.22
C LEU A 254 -13.83 -11.50 -4.00
N MET A 255 -14.62 -10.58 -4.56
CA MET A 255 -15.74 -10.95 -5.41
C MET A 255 -15.25 -11.49 -6.77
N PRO A 256 -16.06 -12.31 -7.48
CA PRO A 256 -15.77 -12.77 -8.83
C PRO A 256 -15.25 -11.67 -9.77
N ALA A 257 -14.14 -11.95 -10.46
CA ALA A 257 -13.53 -11.05 -11.45
C ALA A 257 -13.09 -11.84 -12.69
N PRO A 258 -13.96 -11.99 -13.70
CA PRO A 258 -13.70 -12.87 -14.84
C PRO A 258 -12.56 -12.41 -15.75
N GLU A 259 -12.30 -11.09 -15.80
CA GLU A 259 -11.23 -10.52 -16.62
C GLU A 259 -9.83 -10.63 -15.99
N ILE A 260 -9.69 -11.26 -14.81
CA ILE A 260 -8.41 -11.29 -14.11
C ILE A 260 -7.36 -12.08 -14.88
N ARG A 261 -6.20 -11.45 -15.11
CA ARG A 261 -5.05 -12.04 -15.82
C ARG A 261 -3.86 -12.29 -14.92
N LYS A 262 -3.67 -11.43 -13.91
CA LYS A 262 -2.53 -11.49 -13.00
C LYS A 262 -2.98 -11.29 -11.56
N ALA A 263 -2.66 -12.23 -10.68
CA ALA A 263 -2.96 -12.14 -9.26
C ALA A 263 -1.70 -12.37 -8.42
N TYR A 264 -1.38 -11.42 -7.56
CA TYR A 264 -0.37 -11.56 -6.51
C TYR A 264 -1.07 -11.49 -5.16
N LEU A 265 -1.01 -12.58 -4.40
CA LEU A 265 -1.61 -12.70 -3.07
C LEU A 265 -0.52 -12.98 -2.05
N ASN A 266 -0.26 -12.01 -1.17
CA ASN A 266 0.65 -12.18 -0.06
C ASN A 266 -0.13 -12.15 1.25
N ILE A 267 -0.25 -13.32 1.86
CA ILE A 267 -1.04 -13.48 3.08
C ILE A 267 -0.10 -13.71 4.26
N SER A 268 -0.09 -12.75 5.18
CA SER A 268 0.66 -12.86 6.43
C SER A 268 0.03 -13.90 7.35
N LYS A 269 0.85 -14.62 8.15
CA LYS A 269 0.35 -15.46 9.25
C LYS A 269 -0.49 -14.56 10.19
N PRO A 270 -1.76 -14.89 10.44
CA PRO A 270 -2.60 -14.11 11.31
C PRO A 270 -2.19 -14.38 12.77
N ARG A 271 -2.37 -13.38 13.65
CA ARG A 271 -2.15 -13.52 15.11
C ARG A 271 -3.38 -14.07 15.84
N ARG A 272 -4.53 -14.09 15.16
CA ARG A 272 -5.82 -14.56 15.65
C ARG A 272 -6.44 -15.41 14.54
N PRO A 273 -7.35 -16.35 14.84
CA PRO A 273 -8.05 -17.09 13.80
C PRO A 273 -8.69 -16.12 12.80
N ILE A 274 -8.50 -16.41 11.50
CA ILE A 274 -9.13 -15.65 10.43
C ILE A 274 -10.60 -16.03 10.42
N GLU A 275 -11.48 -15.07 10.65
CA GLU A 275 -12.93 -15.29 10.71
C GLU A 275 -13.50 -15.65 9.33
N SER A 276 -13.02 -15.04 8.24
CA SER A 276 -13.39 -15.47 6.88
C SER A 276 -12.44 -14.98 5.80
N PHE A 277 -11.94 -15.91 4.98
CA PHE A 277 -11.14 -15.58 3.81
C PHE A 277 -11.79 -16.17 2.55
N ARG A 278 -12.53 -15.34 1.82
CA ARG A 278 -13.33 -15.77 0.67
C ARG A 278 -12.65 -15.31 -0.62
N VAL A 279 -11.81 -16.18 -1.17
CA VAL A 279 -11.12 -15.97 -2.46
C VAL A 279 -11.49 -17.04 -3.50
N ARG A 280 -12.25 -18.06 -3.10
CA ARG A 280 -12.68 -19.13 -4.00
C ARG A 280 -13.55 -18.62 -5.15
N SER A 281 -14.59 -17.85 -4.86
CA SER A 281 -15.46 -17.24 -5.89
C SER A 281 -14.68 -16.39 -6.90
N PHE A 282 -13.64 -15.69 -6.44
CA PHE A 282 -12.71 -14.96 -7.29
C PHE A 282 -11.91 -15.90 -8.21
N LEU A 283 -11.36 -16.99 -7.69
CA LEU A 283 -10.58 -17.96 -8.48
C LEU A 283 -11.43 -18.81 -9.42
N ASP A 284 -12.62 -19.22 -9.01
CA ASP A 284 -13.56 -19.98 -9.84
C ASP A 284 -13.99 -19.14 -11.05
N ALA A 285 -14.19 -17.83 -10.85
CA ALA A 285 -14.51 -16.91 -11.93
C ALA A 285 -13.30 -16.54 -12.81
N ALA A 286 -12.07 -16.82 -12.37
CA ALA A 286 -10.82 -16.32 -12.98
C ALA A 286 -10.43 -17.04 -14.29
N THR A 287 -11.33 -17.10 -15.27
CA THR A 287 -11.16 -17.84 -16.52
C THR A 287 -10.05 -17.31 -17.44
N MET A 288 -9.50 -16.12 -17.18
CA MET A 288 -8.38 -15.54 -17.94
C MET A 288 -7.06 -15.48 -17.15
N LEU A 289 -6.97 -16.17 -16.01
CA LEU A 289 -5.81 -16.05 -15.12
C LEU A 289 -4.57 -16.71 -15.71
N ASN A 290 -3.64 -15.89 -16.17
CA ASN A 290 -2.40 -16.34 -16.78
C ASN A 290 -1.26 -16.43 -15.76
N CYS A 291 -1.24 -15.57 -14.74
CA CYS A 291 -0.16 -15.51 -13.76
C CYS A 291 -0.72 -15.46 -12.33
N LEU A 292 -0.33 -16.44 -11.52
CA LEU A 292 -0.67 -16.50 -10.09
C LEU A 292 0.61 -16.54 -9.26
N THR A 293 0.77 -15.55 -8.38
CA THR A 293 1.86 -15.50 -7.41
C THR A 293 1.30 -15.58 -6.00
N LEU A 294 1.73 -16.59 -5.25
CA LEU A 294 1.31 -16.81 -3.86
C LEU A 294 2.49 -16.65 -2.92
N ARG A 295 2.25 -16.00 -1.78
CA ARG A 295 3.24 -15.81 -0.72
C ARG A 295 2.62 -15.95 0.66
N GLY A 296 3.41 -16.50 1.59
CA GLY A 296 3.02 -16.67 2.99
C GLY A 296 1.94 -17.72 3.16
N GLN A 297 0.92 -17.46 3.99
CA GLN A 297 -0.19 -18.38 4.23
C GLN A 297 -1.24 -18.41 3.11
N ALA A 298 -0.95 -17.79 1.96
CA ALA A 298 -1.91 -17.78 0.86
C ALA A 298 -2.30 -19.19 0.40
N MET A 299 -1.34 -20.10 0.46
CA MET A 299 -1.49 -21.51 0.12
C MET A 299 -2.39 -22.27 1.10
N LYS A 300 -2.15 -22.11 2.41
CA LYS A 300 -3.01 -22.73 3.44
C LYS A 300 -4.44 -22.19 3.32
N LEU A 301 -4.63 -20.92 2.97
CA LEU A 301 -5.98 -20.40 2.75
C LEU A 301 -6.65 -20.93 1.49
N LEU A 302 -5.88 -21.30 0.45
CA LEU A 302 -6.40 -22.09 -0.67
C LEU A 302 -6.70 -23.55 -0.31
N SER A 303 -6.33 -24.04 0.87
CA SER A 303 -6.81 -25.33 1.37
C SER A 303 -8.06 -25.15 2.24
N PHE A 304 -8.00 -24.20 3.18
CA PHE A 304 -9.08 -23.90 4.13
C PHE A 304 -10.35 -23.37 3.45
N ALA A 305 -10.25 -22.46 2.47
CA ALA A 305 -11.40 -21.96 1.73
C ALA A 305 -12.17 -23.06 0.97
N TYR A 306 -11.60 -24.26 0.88
CA TYR A 306 -12.23 -25.42 0.28
C TYR A 306 -12.76 -26.39 1.32
N LYS A 307 -12.43 -26.30 2.62
CA LYS A 307 -13.15 -27.04 3.67
C LYS A 307 -14.58 -26.51 3.83
N ASP A 308 -14.76 -25.20 3.68
CA ASP A 308 -16.06 -24.54 3.90
C ASP A 308 -16.96 -24.57 2.66
N THR A 309 -17.62 -25.70 2.44
CA THR A 309 -19.03 -25.79 1.99
C THR A 309 -19.42 -27.28 1.94
N PRO A 310 -20.50 -27.74 2.61
CA PRO A 310 -21.58 -27.02 3.33
C PRO A 310 -21.49 -27.27 4.86
N LYS A 311 -22.00 -26.46 5.80
CA LYS A 311 -23.27 -25.72 5.94
C LYS A 311 -23.03 -24.51 6.87
N LEU A 312 -23.80 -23.44 6.69
CA LEU A 312 -24.05 -22.50 7.78
C LEU A 312 -24.96 -23.16 8.82
N ASP A 313 -24.73 -22.76 10.06
CA ASP A 313 -25.22 -23.25 11.35
C ASP A 313 -24.75 -24.64 11.78
N VAL A 314 -23.60 -24.66 12.45
CA VAL A 314 -23.42 -25.59 13.56
C VAL A 314 -22.84 -24.89 14.79
N VAL A 315 -23.68 -24.77 15.81
CA VAL A 315 -23.25 -24.88 17.20
C VAL A 315 -23.02 -26.38 17.42
N PHE A 316 -21.77 -26.80 17.62
CA PHE A 316 -21.50 -28.14 18.16
C PHE A 316 -21.33 -28.02 19.67
N GLN A 317 -22.46 -28.01 20.37
CA GLN A 317 -22.51 -28.55 21.73
C GLN A 317 -22.73 -30.06 21.60
N ASN A 318 -21.82 -30.83 22.23
CA ASN A 318 -21.93 -32.24 22.55
C ASN A 318 -22.46 -33.18 21.45
N LEU A 319 -21.59 -33.97 20.83
CA LEU A 319 -21.97 -35.29 20.33
C LEU A 319 -20.80 -36.27 20.45
N ARG A 320 -20.95 -37.19 21.42
CA ARG A 320 -20.21 -38.44 21.57
C ARG A 320 -20.55 -39.37 20.41
N ILE A 321 -19.52 -40.03 19.86
CA ILE A 321 -19.69 -41.35 19.25
C ILE A 321 -18.67 -42.26 19.94
N LEU A 322 -19.21 -43.18 20.74
CA LEU A 322 -18.53 -44.35 21.27
C LEU A 322 -18.28 -45.33 20.12
N SER A 323 -17.10 -45.92 20.10
CA SER A 323 -16.91 -47.27 19.60
C SER A 323 -15.92 -47.98 20.52
N ASP A 324 -16.47 -48.94 21.26
CA ASP A 324 -15.79 -49.86 22.17
C ASP A 324 -14.64 -50.60 21.50
N VAL A 325 -13.55 -50.85 22.24
CA VAL A 325 -13.14 -52.21 22.66
C VAL A 325 -12.32 -52.10 23.95
N ASN A 326 -12.76 -52.86 24.96
CA ASN A 326 -12.09 -53.29 26.19
C ASN A 326 -10.56 -53.43 26.10
N THR A 327 -9.87 -53.07 27.18
CA THR A 327 -9.45 -54.03 28.24
C THR A 327 -8.87 -53.27 29.43
N ASP A 328 -9.56 -53.41 30.56
CA ASP A 328 -9.06 -53.67 31.92
C ASP A 328 -7.60 -53.32 32.25
N GLU A 329 -7.37 -52.46 33.25
CA GLU A 329 -7.15 -52.86 34.65
C GLU A 329 -6.68 -51.66 35.50
N ASP A 330 -7.54 -51.31 36.48
CA ASP A 330 -7.25 -51.16 37.90
C ASP A 330 -6.05 -50.36 38.47
N LYS A 331 -6.44 -49.47 39.42
CA LYS A 331 -5.77 -49.14 40.70
C LYS A 331 -4.47 -48.30 40.61
N SER A 332 -4.17 -47.34 41.48
CA SER A 332 -4.71 -46.91 42.76
C SER A 332 -4.03 -45.61 43.21
N ALA A 333 -4.81 -44.72 43.80
CA ALA A 333 -4.55 -43.88 44.98
C ALA A 333 -3.11 -43.79 45.57
N LYS A 334 -2.62 -42.56 45.78
CA LYS A 334 -2.40 -41.90 47.10
C LYS A 334 -1.44 -40.71 46.93
N THR A 335 -1.83 -39.47 47.23
CA THR A 335 -1.88 -38.79 48.55
C THR A 335 -0.48 -38.44 49.12
N ILE A 336 -0.37 -37.20 49.65
CA ILE A 336 0.33 -36.77 50.88
C ILE A 336 1.47 -35.73 50.71
N LYS A 337 1.16 -34.49 51.18
CA LYS A 337 1.89 -33.60 52.14
C LYS A 337 3.33 -33.18 51.83
N ASP A 338 3.91 -32.11 52.36
CA ASP A 338 3.50 -30.92 53.12
C ASP A 338 4.70 -29.95 53.02
N LYS A 339 4.38 -28.65 53.10
CA LYS A 339 5.11 -27.46 53.59
C LYS A 339 6.18 -27.68 54.72
N PRO A 340 6.86 -26.62 55.27
CA PRO A 340 7.76 -25.59 54.70
C PRO A 340 8.96 -25.31 55.67
N ALA A 341 9.74 -24.23 55.47
CA ALA A 341 10.48 -23.40 56.47
C ALA A 341 11.55 -22.56 55.72
N GLU A 342 11.53 -21.23 55.71
CA GLU A 342 11.91 -20.22 56.75
C GLU A 342 13.41 -19.85 56.76
N ILE A 343 13.70 -18.65 57.32
CA ILE A 343 14.99 -18.03 57.73
C ILE A 343 15.51 -16.96 56.73
N ASP A 344 15.27 -15.66 56.98
CA ASP A 344 16.02 -14.66 57.82
C ASP A 344 17.07 -13.91 56.96
N GLU A 345 17.50 -12.65 57.15
CA GLU A 345 17.43 -11.65 58.23
C GLU A 345 17.92 -10.28 57.66
N ASP A 346 17.66 -9.19 58.40
CA ASP A 346 18.42 -7.92 58.60
C ASP A 346 18.77 -6.95 57.44
N MET A 347 18.24 -5.71 57.41
CA MET A 347 18.41 -4.50 58.28
C MET A 347 19.66 -3.65 57.97
N VAL A 348 19.45 -2.35 57.66
CA VAL A 348 20.06 -1.16 58.33
C VAL A 348 19.87 0.16 57.52
N ALA A 349 19.20 1.11 58.18
CA ALA A 349 19.32 2.58 58.22
C ALA A 349 18.81 3.53 57.09
N GLU A 350 17.78 4.30 57.51
CA GLU A 350 17.20 5.58 57.04
C GLU A 350 18.10 6.81 57.41
N PRO A 351 17.72 8.13 57.29
CA PRO A 351 16.40 8.75 57.01
C PRO A 351 16.48 10.01 56.08
N ASP A 352 15.51 10.90 55.81
CA ASP A 352 14.27 11.40 56.46
C ASP A 352 13.44 12.27 55.48
N GLU A 353 12.13 12.46 55.78
CA GLU A 353 11.20 13.58 55.45
C GLU A 353 10.75 13.82 53.96
N ASP A 354 9.48 14.08 53.59
CA ASP A 354 8.23 14.30 54.32
C ASP A 354 7.02 14.28 53.34
N MET A 355 5.93 13.62 53.78
CA MET A 355 4.51 14.00 53.71
C MET A 355 3.84 14.39 52.37
N VAL A 356 2.83 13.62 51.92
CA VAL A 356 1.39 13.91 52.07
C VAL A 356 0.55 12.67 51.68
N ALA A 357 -0.41 12.37 52.54
CA ALA A 357 -1.24 11.16 52.62
C ALA A 357 -2.31 10.96 51.53
N GLU A 358 -2.62 9.68 51.29
CA GLU A 358 -3.85 9.15 50.70
C GLU A 358 -5.05 9.24 51.68
N PRO A 359 -6.26 8.82 51.27
CA PRO A 359 -6.59 7.42 51.60
C PRO A 359 -7.36 6.65 50.51
N ASP A 360 -6.94 5.40 50.33
CA ASP A 360 -7.69 4.13 50.30
C ASP A 360 -9.21 4.15 49.98
N ASN A 361 -9.60 3.35 48.98
CA ASN A 361 -10.25 2.06 49.25
C ASN A 361 -10.47 1.17 48.00
N ASP A 362 -10.47 -0.13 48.29
CA ASP A 362 -11.07 -1.27 47.56
C ASP A 362 -10.20 -2.07 46.57
N ILE A 363 -9.32 -2.87 47.16
CA ILE A 363 -9.27 -4.34 47.11
C ILE A 363 -10.24 -5.01 46.12
N VAL A 364 -9.71 -5.61 45.04
CA VAL A 364 -10.09 -6.97 44.60
C VAL A 364 -8.86 -7.65 44.00
N ALA A 365 -8.48 -8.78 44.59
CA ALA A 365 -7.44 -9.68 44.14
C ALA A 365 -7.89 -10.47 42.90
N GLU A 366 -7.00 -10.68 41.94
CA GLU A 366 -7.09 -11.84 41.06
C GLU A 366 -5.69 -12.33 40.68
N THR A 367 -5.52 -13.62 40.92
CA THR A 367 -4.32 -14.44 40.93
C THR A 367 -3.81 -14.77 39.54
N ASP A 368 -2.51 -15.04 39.47
CA ASP A 368 -1.80 -15.66 38.36
C ASP A 368 -2.51 -16.94 37.88
N ASP A 369 -2.89 -16.95 36.60
CA ASP A 369 -3.37 -18.14 35.90
C ASP A 369 -2.40 -18.45 34.74
N VAL A 370 -1.38 -19.25 35.07
CA VAL A 370 -0.46 -19.88 34.11
C VAL A 370 -1.24 -20.98 33.40
N SER A 371 -1.94 -20.61 32.35
CA SER A 371 -2.50 -21.56 31.38
C SER A 371 -1.40 -22.02 30.44
N THR A 372 -0.88 -23.22 30.70
CA THR A 372 -0.20 -24.03 29.70
C THR A 372 -1.23 -24.41 28.63
N GLU A 373 -1.39 -23.55 27.62
CA GLU A 373 -2.03 -23.88 26.36
C GLU A 373 -1.24 -25.06 25.76
N THR A 374 -1.82 -26.24 25.90
CA THR A 374 -1.43 -27.41 25.15
C THR A 374 -1.72 -27.08 23.69
N ASP A 375 -0.66 -27.03 22.88
CA ASP A 375 -0.72 -26.88 21.44
C ASP A 375 -1.57 -28.02 20.87
N GLU A 376 -2.88 -27.79 20.79
CA GLU A 376 -3.79 -28.60 20.01
C GLU A 376 -3.46 -28.31 18.54
N TYR A 377 -2.44 -29.02 18.05
CA TYR A 377 -2.08 -29.06 16.64
C TYR A 377 -3.29 -29.59 15.88
N ASP A 378 -4.13 -28.67 15.43
CA ASP A 378 -5.09 -28.86 14.35
C ASP A 378 -4.42 -29.72 13.28
N ALA A 379 -4.83 -30.98 13.20
CA ALA A 379 -4.30 -31.92 12.22
C ALA A 379 -4.40 -31.26 10.84
N ALA A 380 -3.24 -31.05 10.20
CA ALA A 380 -3.18 -30.40 8.91
C ALA A 380 -4.06 -31.20 7.93
N PRO A 381 -4.94 -30.54 7.15
CA PRO A 381 -5.79 -31.26 6.21
C PRO A 381 -4.98 -32.15 5.27
N PHE A 382 -5.38 -33.41 5.16
CA PHE A 382 -4.85 -34.32 4.15
C PHE A 382 -5.16 -33.79 2.74
N PHE A 383 -4.15 -33.81 1.86
CA PHE A 383 -4.28 -33.26 0.52
C PHE A 383 -5.27 -34.05 -0.36
N THR A 384 -5.49 -35.34 -0.07
CA THR A 384 -6.42 -36.23 -0.78
C THR A 384 -7.81 -35.61 -0.91
N ASP A 385 -8.30 -34.99 0.15
CA ASP A 385 -9.64 -34.37 0.21
C ASP A 385 -9.73 -33.09 -0.64
N HIS A 386 -8.60 -32.45 -0.88
CA HIS A 386 -8.50 -31.21 -1.63
C HIS A 386 -8.18 -31.44 -3.11
N LYS A 387 -7.57 -32.57 -3.47
CA LYS A 387 -7.17 -32.87 -4.86
C LYS A 387 -8.36 -32.81 -5.82
N GLU A 388 -9.48 -33.45 -5.48
CA GLU A 388 -10.71 -33.41 -6.30
C GLU A 388 -11.39 -32.05 -6.32
N ARG A 389 -11.14 -31.20 -5.33
CA ARG A 389 -11.69 -29.84 -5.28
C ARG A 389 -10.86 -28.89 -6.14
N LEU A 390 -9.54 -29.07 -6.16
CA LEU A 390 -8.62 -28.29 -6.97
C LEU A 390 -8.79 -28.57 -8.47
N THR A 391 -9.11 -29.81 -8.87
CA THR A 391 -9.42 -30.13 -10.28
C THR A 391 -10.66 -29.38 -10.80
N LYS A 392 -11.59 -29.02 -9.90
CA LYS A 392 -12.80 -28.27 -10.24
C LYS A 392 -12.54 -26.78 -10.49
N ILE A 393 -11.34 -26.28 -10.22
CA ILE A 393 -10.98 -24.87 -10.45
C ILE A 393 -10.40 -24.75 -11.87
N PRO A 394 -11.15 -24.24 -12.86
CA PRO A 394 -10.73 -24.30 -14.26
C PRO A 394 -9.46 -23.48 -14.51
N CYS A 395 -9.29 -22.37 -13.78
CA CYS A 395 -8.15 -21.49 -13.99
C CYS A 395 -6.80 -22.15 -13.67
N LEU A 396 -6.75 -23.05 -12.68
CA LEU A 396 -5.52 -23.75 -12.30
C LEU A 396 -5.11 -24.85 -13.28
N THR A 397 -6.08 -25.46 -13.97
CA THR A 397 -5.84 -26.60 -14.88
C THR A 397 -5.74 -26.16 -16.34
N THR A 398 -6.52 -25.16 -16.75
CA THR A 398 -6.68 -24.78 -18.17
C THR A 398 -6.09 -23.42 -18.53
N CYS A 399 -5.97 -22.47 -17.61
CA CYS A 399 -5.60 -21.09 -17.97
C CYS A 399 -4.20 -20.70 -17.48
N LEU A 400 -3.76 -21.26 -16.36
CA LEU A 400 -2.53 -20.88 -15.69
C LEU A 400 -1.31 -21.12 -16.58
N VAL A 401 -0.59 -20.04 -16.91
CA VAL A 401 0.64 -20.06 -17.72
C VAL A 401 1.88 -19.96 -16.85
N GLU A 402 1.82 -19.11 -15.82
CA GLU A 402 2.94 -18.84 -14.92
C GLU A 402 2.48 -18.96 -13.46
N PHE A 403 3.16 -19.80 -12.69
CA PHE A 403 2.95 -19.93 -11.26
C PHE A 403 4.23 -19.60 -10.50
N LYS A 404 4.11 -18.75 -9.48
CA LYS A 404 5.22 -18.38 -8.60
C LYS A 404 4.85 -18.60 -7.15
N PHE A 405 5.62 -19.42 -6.46
CA PHE A 405 5.51 -19.64 -5.03
C PHE A 405 6.71 -19.03 -4.30
N LEU A 406 6.45 -17.98 -3.53
CA LEU A 406 7.45 -17.30 -2.72
C LEU A 406 7.38 -17.75 -1.25
N GLY A 407 8.47 -18.34 -0.73
CA GLY A 407 8.56 -18.84 0.63
C GLY A 407 7.94 -20.23 0.81
N PHE A 408 8.18 -21.11 -0.16
CA PHE A 408 7.81 -22.52 -0.12
C PHE A 408 8.43 -23.20 1.09
N LYS A 409 7.61 -24.00 1.78
CA LYS A 409 8.05 -24.97 2.79
C LYS A 409 7.55 -26.33 2.35
N PRO A 410 8.37 -27.39 2.39
CA PRO A 410 8.02 -28.73 1.94
C PRO A 410 7.12 -29.45 2.96
N GLU A 411 6.03 -28.84 3.41
CA GLU A 411 4.98 -29.58 4.14
C GLU A 411 4.13 -30.36 3.11
N GLU A 412 3.49 -31.45 3.57
CA GLU A 412 2.82 -32.43 2.69
C GLU A 412 1.84 -31.78 1.71
N TYR A 413 1.10 -30.77 2.17
CA TYR A 413 0.14 -30.02 1.36
C TYR A 413 0.83 -29.20 0.26
N GLU A 414 1.84 -28.39 0.58
CA GLU A 414 2.57 -27.59 -0.40
C GLU A 414 3.24 -28.47 -1.46
N LYS A 415 3.85 -29.59 -1.05
CA LYS A 415 4.44 -30.56 -1.99
C LYS A 415 3.37 -31.04 -2.97
N SER A 416 2.26 -31.52 -2.44
CA SER A 416 1.19 -32.11 -3.22
C SER A 416 0.52 -31.11 -4.15
N LEU A 417 0.39 -29.83 -3.77
CA LEU A 417 -0.12 -28.80 -4.68
C LEU A 417 0.84 -28.54 -5.85
N VAL A 418 2.14 -28.46 -5.60
CA VAL A 418 3.12 -28.27 -6.68
C VAL A 418 3.09 -29.46 -7.63
N VAL A 419 3.07 -30.69 -7.11
CA VAL A 419 2.90 -31.92 -7.91
C VAL A 419 1.60 -31.89 -8.72
N PHE A 420 0.50 -31.47 -8.10
CA PHE A 420 -0.78 -31.32 -8.78
C PHE A 420 -0.71 -30.33 -9.93
N LEU A 421 -0.16 -29.13 -9.72
CA LEU A 421 -0.03 -28.12 -10.79
C LEU A 421 0.89 -28.61 -11.91
N LEU A 422 1.99 -29.28 -11.57
CA LEU A 422 2.89 -29.89 -12.56
C LEU A 422 2.17 -30.91 -13.44
N THR A 423 1.31 -31.74 -12.85
CA THR A 423 0.64 -32.84 -13.56
C THR A 423 -0.64 -32.40 -14.28
N GLN A 424 -1.40 -31.45 -13.73
CA GLN A 424 -2.75 -31.11 -14.20
C GLN A 424 -2.83 -29.79 -14.98
N ALA A 425 -1.88 -28.86 -14.81
CA ALA A 425 -1.91 -27.59 -15.52
C ALA A 425 -1.40 -27.77 -16.96
N LYS A 426 -2.33 -27.78 -17.92
CA LYS A 426 -2.05 -28.04 -19.35
C LYS A 426 -1.22 -26.94 -20.00
N ASN A 427 -1.47 -25.69 -19.62
CA ASN A 427 -0.88 -24.50 -20.24
C ASN A 427 0.29 -23.91 -19.44
N LEU A 428 0.75 -24.58 -18.37
CA LEU A 428 1.81 -24.09 -17.51
C LEU A 428 3.15 -24.08 -18.28
N LYS A 429 3.65 -22.88 -18.56
CA LYS A 429 4.95 -22.62 -19.21
C LYS A 429 6.05 -22.29 -18.21
N LYS A 430 5.69 -21.74 -17.05
CA LYS A 430 6.66 -21.28 -16.06
C LYS A 430 6.25 -21.64 -14.65
N LEU A 431 7.15 -22.28 -13.91
CA LEU A 431 6.98 -22.59 -12.51
C LEU A 431 8.18 -22.09 -11.71
N GLY A 432 7.96 -21.14 -10.81
CA GLY A 432 9.00 -20.61 -9.93
C GLY A 432 8.75 -20.92 -8.46
N VAL A 433 9.72 -21.51 -7.77
CA VAL A 433 9.64 -21.85 -6.34
C VAL A 433 10.82 -21.23 -5.60
N GLN A 434 10.53 -20.39 -4.59
CA GLN A 434 11.53 -19.83 -3.68
C GLN A 434 11.51 -20.59 -2.36
N PHE A 435 12.65 -21.11 -1.93
CA PHE A 435 12.78 -21.97 -0.74
C PHE A 435 14.11 -21.72 0.00
N GLU A 436 14.22 -22.27 1.21
CA GLU A 436 15.45 -22.21 2.01
C GLU A 436 16.47 -23.24 1.52
N LYS A 437 17.78 -22.95 1.61
CA LYS A 437 18.83 -23.82 1.06
C LYS A 437 18.76 -25.28 1.54
N SER A 438 18.36 -25.50 2.79
CA SER A 438 18.19 -26.84 3.38
C SER A 438 17.14 -27.71 2.68
N GLN A 439 16.21 -27.11 1.93
CA GLN A 439 15.07 -27.78 1.30
C GLN A 439 15.32 -28.12 -0.17
N GLU A 440 16.53 -27.86 -0.68
CA GLU A 440 16.86 -28.00 -2.11
C GLU A 440 16.62 -29.40 -2.66
N ALA A 441 17.02 -30.45 -1.93
CA ALA A 441 16.84 -31.83 -2.37
C ALA A 441 15.35 -32.18 -2.57
N VAL A 442 14.52 -31.79 -1.60
CA VAL A 442 13.07 -32.03 -1.63
C VAL A 442 12.39 -31.26 -2.76
N VAL A 443 12.80 -30.01 -2.99
CA VAL A 443 12.27 -29.22 -4.11
C VAL A 443 12.67 -29.83 -5.45
N LYS A 444 13.93 -30.27 -5.61
CA LYS A 444 14.37 -30.96 -6.84
C LYS A 444 13.57 -32.24 -7.10
N GLU A 445 13.31 -33.03 -6.06
CA GLU A 445 12.48 -34.24 -6.14
C GLU A 445 11.06 -33.91 -6.62
N ILE A 446 10.37 -32.96 -5.99
CA ILE A 446 9.01 -32.53 -6.38
C ILE A 446 8.97 -32.03 -7.83
N LEU A 447 9.97 -31.25 -8.21
CA LEU A 447 10.08 -30.66 -9.54
C LEU A 447 10.41 -31.70 -10.63
N SER A 448 10.95 -32.86 -10.26
CA SER A 448 11.29 -33.95 -11.19
C SER A 448 10.06 -34.71 -11.72
N VAL A 449 8.88 -34.51 -11.12
CA VAL A 449 7.63 -35.20 -11.49
C VAL A 449 7.25 -34.99 -12.96
N ARG A 450 7.55 -33.83 -13.54
CA ARG A 450 7.30 -33.55 -14.97
C ARG A 450 8.61 -33.62 -15.74
N LYS A 451 8.69 -34.55 -16.70
CA LYS A 451 9.86 -34.72 -17.57
C LYS A 451 10.02 -33.52 -18.53
N ALA A 452 11.27 -33.15 -18.81
CA ALA A 452 11.71 -32.16 -19.80
C ALA A 452 11.47 -30.64 -19.56
N PRO A 453 11.64 -30.07 -18.35
CA PRO A 453 11.79 -28.62 -18.18
C PRO A 453 13.22 -28.13 -18.46
N ILE A 454 13.35 -26.91 -18.99
CA ILE A 454 14.60 -26.15 -18.90
C ILE A 454 14.64 -25.55 -17.49
N GLN A 455 15.51 -26.11 -16.65
CA GLN A 455 15.69 -25.62 -15.29
C GLN A 455 16.64 -24.43 -15.27
N ARG A 456 16.17 -23.30 -14.72
CA ARG A 456 16.98 -22.11 -14.43
C ARG A 456 17.03 -21.90 -12.93
N THR A 457 18.22 -22.04 -12.35
CA THR A 457 18.44 -21.78 -10.94
C THR A 457 19.03 -20.39 -10.75
N PHE A 458 18.43 -19.60 -9.86
CA PHE A 458 18.92 -18.27 -9.52
C PHE A 458 19.15 -18.18 -8.00
N ASN A 459 20.32 -17.69 -7.61
CA ASN A 459 20.66 -17.48 -6.21
C ASN A 459 20.91 -15.98 -6.00
N LYS A 460 19.86 -15.21 -5.70
CA LYS A 460 19.96 -13.74 -5.71
C LYS A 460 20.23 -13.15 -4.33
N TYR A 461 19.76 -13.77 -3.23
CA TYR A 461 19.82 -13.16 -1.88
C TYR A 461 19.68 -14.20 -0.74
N GLY A 462 20.52 -15.25 -0.70
CA GLY A 462 20.56 -16.22 0.42
C GLY A 462 19.40 -17.23 0.48
N ALA A 463 18.28 -16.97 -0.20
CA ALA A 463 17.25 -17.95 -0.50
C ALA A 463 17.44 -18.47 -1.94
N LEU A 464 17.27 -19.78 -2.13
CA LEU A 464 17.32 -20.41 -3.45
C LEU A 464 15.99 -20.18 -4.16
N TYR A 465 16.07 -19.81 -5.44
CA TYR A 465 14.92 -19.72 -6.33
C TYR A 465 15.16 -20.62 -7.54
N VAL A 466 14.28 -21.59 -7.73
CA VAL A 466 14.30 -22.46 -8.90
C VAL A 466 13.14 -22.08 -9.79
N GLU A 467 13.43 -21.76 -11.04
CA GLU A 467 12.45 -21.51 -12.09
C GLU A 467 12.56 -22.61 -13.15
N LEU A 468 11.43 -23.19 -13.51
CA LEU A 468 11.32 -24.16 -14.60
C LEU A 468 10.57 -23.51 -15.74
N ASP A 469 11.20 -23.48 -16.91
CA ASP A 469 10.56 -23.10 -18.17
C ASP A 469 10.19 -24.39 -18.92
N TYR A 470 8.90 -24.56 -19.23
CA TYR A 470 8.34 -25.62 -20.06
C TYR A 470 8.10 -25.07 -21.47
N SER A 471 8.57 -25.81 -22.48
CA SER A 471 8.39 -25.49 -23.90
C SER A 471 6.97 -25.69 -24.39
#